data_AF-A0A5J2BBF7-F1
#
_entry.id   AF-A0A5J2BBF7-F1
#
_cell.length_a   1.000
_cell.length_b   1.000
_cell.length_c   1.000
_cell.angle_alpha   90.00
_cell.angle_beta   90.00
_cell.angle_gamma   90.00
#
_symmetry.space_group_name_H-M   'P 1'
#
loop_
_entity.id
_entity.type
_entity.pdbx_description
1 polymer ?
#
loop_
_entity_poly.entity_id
_entity_poly.type
_entity_poly.pdbx_seq_one_letter_code
_entity_poly.pdbx_strand_id
1 'polypeptide(L)'
;GWMILQRGDLMLEFFAHPGLDPLASWFSCCLRLDDLAEFYRQCKSVGIQETSSGYPRIHAPELQEWGGTMAALVDPDGTLLRLIQNELLAGIS
;
A
#
# COMPACT_ATOMS: atom_id res chain seq x y z
N GLY A 1 -9.59 -21.02 2.43
CA GLY A 1 -8.68 -20.86 3.58
C GLY A 1 -8.64 -19.41 4.01
N TRP A 2 -8.07 -19.14 5.17
CA TRP A 2 -7.91 -17.79 5.74
C TRP A 2 -6.48 -17.59 6.22
N MET A 3 -5.94 -16.38 6.05
CA MET A 3 -4.60 -16.02 6.50
C MET A 3 -4.62 -14.59 7.04
N ILE A 4 -3.91 -14.36 8.15
CA ILE A 4 -3.77 -13.05 8.76
C ILE A 4 -2.28 -12.70 8.75
N LEU A 5 -1.93 -11.52 8.26
CA LEU A 5 -0.58 -10.97 8.32
C LEU A 5 -0.58 -9.70 9.17
N GLN A 6 0.49 -9.51 9.95
CA GLN A 6 0.65 -8.36 10.84
C GLN A 6 2.06 -7.77 10.73
N ARG A 7 2.16 -6.43 10.66
CA ARG A 7 3.41 -5.65 10.77
C ARG A 7 3.16 -4.50 11.73
N GLY A 8 3.63 -4.63 12.97
CA GLY A 8 3.28 -3.69 14.05
C GLY A 8 1.76 -3.67 14.24
N ASP A 9 1.15 -2.49 14.16
CA ASP A 9 -0.30 -2.31 14.33
C ASP A 9 -1.09 -2.49 13.02
N LEU A 10 -0.41 -2.67 11.87
CA LEU A 10 -1.08 -2.97 10.61
C LEU A 10 -1.46 -4.45 10.57
N MET A 11 -2.74 -4.72 10.34
CA MET A 11 -3.28 -6.06 10.15
C MET A 11 -4.00 -6.14 8.80
N LEU A 12 -3.67 -7.17 8.02
CA LEU A 12 -4.35 -7.50 6.77
C LEU A 12 -4.81 -8.95 6.81
N GLU A 13 -6.06 -9.18 6.43
CA GLU A 13 -6.67 -10.50 6.37
C GLU A 13 -6.96 -10.90 4.92
N PHE A 14 -6.62 -12.14 4.58
CA PHE A 14 -6.71 -12.69 3.24
C PHE A 14 -7.56 -13.95 3.25
N PHE A 15 -8.41 -14.09 2.24
CA PHE A 15 -9.16 -15.30 1.97
C PHE A 15 -8.71 -15.93 0.65
N ALA A 16 -8.81 -17.25 0.56
CA ALA A 16 -8.50 -17.95 -0.69
C ALA A 16 -9.52 -17.57 -1.78
N HIS A 17 -9.04 -16.95 -2.87
CA HIS A 17 -9.86 -16.58 -4.02
C HIS A 17 -9.23 -17.08 -5.33
N PRO A 18 -9.26 -18.39 -5.62
CA PRO A 18 -8.55 -18.98 -6.76
C PRO A 18 -9.09 -18.56 -8.14
N GLY A 19 -10.29 -17.97 -8.20
CA GLY A 19 -10.92 -17.49 -9.43
C GLY A 19 -10.88 -15.97 -9.61
N LEU A 20 -10.02 -15.27 -8.86
CA LEU A 20 -9.84 -13.82 -9.00
C LEU A 20 -9.35 -13.49 -10.41
N ASP A 21 -9.99 -12.50 -11.05
CA ASP A 21 -9.45 -11.79 -12.20
C ASP A 21 -8.90 -10.44 -11.71
N PRO A 22 -7.57 -10.27 -11.63
CA PRO A 22 -6.96 -9.03 -11.16
C PRO A 22 -7.35 -7.81 -12.00
N LEU A 23 -7.64 -7.98 -13.29
CA LEU A 23 -7.99 -6.86 -14.19
C LEU A 23 -9.43 -6.39 -14.01
N ALA A 24 -10.29 -7.23 -13.43
CA ALA A 24 -11.66 -6.88 -13.07
C ALA A 24 -11.84 -6.57 -11.56
N SER A 25 -10.74 -6.61 -10.80
CA SER A 25 -10.75 -6.46 -9.34
C SER A 25 -10.97 -5.00 -8.91
N TRP A 26 -11.71 -4.84 -7.80
CA TRP A 26 -11.93 -3.56 -7.11
C TRP A 26 -11.39 -3.57 -5.67
N PHE A 27 -10.65 -4.62 -5.30
CA PHE A 27 -10.12 -4.74 -3.95
C PHE A 27 -9.04 -3.68 -3.69
N SER A 28 -9.22 -2.94 -2.60
CA SER A 28 -8.22 -1.99 -2.13
C SER A 28 -8.33 -1.75 -0.64
N CYS A 29 -7.26 -1.26 -0.03
CA CYS A 29 -7.24 -0.79 1.35
C CYS A 29 -6.32 0.42 1.50
N CYS A 30 -6.36 1.06 2.67
CA CYS A 30 -5.45 2.14 3.02
C CYS A 30 -4.52 1.66 4.15
N LEU A 31 -3.21 1.79 3.93
CA LEU A 31 -2.21 1.72 4.99
C LEU A 31 -1.86 3.15 5.37
N ARG A 32 -2.28 3.56 6.56
CA ARG A 32 -1.92 4.84 7.17
C ARG A 32 -0.65 4.66 7.97
N LEU A 33 0.40 5.37 7.56
CA LEU A 33 1.78 5.14 7.99
C LEU A 33 2.35 6.40 8.62
N ASP A 34 3.00 6.25 9.77
CA ASP A 34 3.72 7.37 10.40
C ASP A 34 5.00 7.73 9.64
N ASP A 35 5.61 6.77 8.95
CA ASP A 35 6.75 7.00 8.04
C ASP A 35 6.50 6.31 6.69
N LEU A 36 5.80 7.02 5.81
CA LEU A 36 5.57 6.56 4.43
C LEU A 36 6.89 6.39 3.66
N ALA A 37 7.88 7.24 3.93
CA ALA A 37 9.14 7.23 3.19
C ALA A 37 9.98 5.97 3.52
N GLU A 38 10.00 5.53 4.78
CA GLU A 38 10.62 4.28 5.20
C GLU A 38 9.97 3.08 4.53
N PHE A 39 8.65 2.98 4.60
CA PHE A 39 7.92 1.87 3.99
C PHE A 39 8.16 1.82 2.47
N TYR A 40 8.10 2.98 1.80
CA TYR A 40 8.34 3.06 0.36
C TYR A 40 9.77 2.66 -0.02
N ARG A 41 10.78 3.07 0.75
CA ARG A 41 12.17 2.63 0.56
C ARG A 41 12.31 1.13 0.74
N GLN A 42 11.61 0.53 1.70
CA GLN A 42 11.61 -0.92 1.91
C GLN A 42 11.04 -1.65 0.69
N CYS A 43 9.93 -1.17 0.11
CA CYS A 43 9.38 -1.75 -1.13
C CYS A 43 10.41 -1.75 -2.28
N LYS A 44 11.15 -0.65 -2.43
CA LYS A 44 12.20 -0.54 -3.46
C LYS A 44 13.39 -1.45 -3.17
N SER A 45 13.82 -1.55 -1.91
CA SER A 45 15.01 -2.34 -1.55
C SER A 45 14.83 -3.84 -1.76
N VAL A 46 13.60 -4.34 -1.68
CA VAL A 46 13.26 -5.74 -2.00
C VAL A 46 12.94 -5.96 -3.49
N GLY A 47 13.10 -4.93 -4.33
CA GLY A 47 13.03 -5.06 -5.79
C GLY A 47 11.64 -4.90 -6.41
N ILE A 48 10.63 -4.41 -5.66
CA ILE A 48 9.34 -4.06 -6.27
C ILE A 48 9.57 -2.87 -7.21
N GLN A 49 9.19 -3.05 -8.48
CA GLN A 49 9.50 -2.08 -9.54
C GLN A 49 8.57 -0.86 -9.45
N GLU A 50 9.15 0.32 -9.62
CA GLU A 50 8.41 1.57 -9.80
C GLU A 50 8.07 1.71 -11.29
N THR A 51 6.83 1.41 -11.65
CA THR A 51 6.36 1.30 -13.04
C THR A 51 4.85 1.48 -13.10
N SER A 52 4.29 1.73 -14.28
CA SER A 52 2.85 1.76 -14.52
C SER A 52 2.29 0.45 -15.10
N SER A 53 3.17 -0.51 -15.44
CA SER A 53 2.79 -1.76 -16.12
C SER A 53 3.00 -2.98 -15.23
N GLY A 54 2.06 -3.94 -15.31
CA GLY A 54 2.12 -5.21 -14.58
C GLY A 54 1.89 -5.09 -13.07
N TYR A 55 2.00 -6.20 -12.37
CA TYR A 55 1.95 -6.27 -10.90
C TYR A 55 2.81 -7.47 -10.41
N PRO A 56 3.43 -7.39 -9.22
CA PRO A 56 3.36 -6.27 -8.27
C PRO A 56 4.14 -5.03 -8.75
N ARG A 57 3.69 -3.85 -8.33
CA ARG A 57 4.34 -2.57 -8.67
C ARG A 57 4.10 -1.50 -7.60
N ILE A 58 4.94 -0.48 -7.60
CA ILE A 58 4.77 0.71 -6.77
C ILE A 58 4.70 1.98 -7.61
N HIS A 59 4.02 2.99 -7.10
CA HIS A 59 3.99 4.36 -7.63
C HIS A 59 4.51 5.30 -6.55
N ALA A 60 5.35 6.26 -6.94
CA ALA A 60 6.02 7.16 -6.01
C ALA A 60 5.04 7.95 -5.12
N PRO A 61 5.48 8.38 -3.92
CA PRO A 61 4.71 9.31 -3.11
C PRO A 61 4.47 10.63 -3.85
N GLU A 62 3.21 11.05 -3.94
CA GLU A 62 2.79 12.30 -4.57
C GLU A 62 1.90 13.11 -3.62
N LEU A 63 1.98 14.45 -3.70
CA LEU A 63 1.07 15.35 -3.00
C LEU A 63 -0.33 15.23 -3.62
N GLN A 64 -1.33 15.01 -2.79
CA GLN A 64 -2.71 14.86 -3.20
C GLN A 64 -3.49 16.16 -3.03
N GLU A 65 -4.64 16.29 -3.70
CA GLU A 65 -5.50 17.49 -3.65
C GLU A 65 -5.97 17.85 -2.22
N TRP A 66 -6.06 16.87 -1.34
CA TRP A 66 -6.43 17.05 0.07
C TRP A 66 -5.26 17.47 0.97
N GLY A 67 -4.06 17.69 0.41
CA GLY A 67 -2.92 18.29 1.11
C GLY A 67 -1.94 17.33 1.76
N GLY A 68 -2.20 16.02 1.77
CA GLY A 68 -1.22 15.03 2.25
C GLY A 68 -0.54 14.23 1.14
N THR A 69 0.38 13.36 1.55
CA THR A 69 1.22 12.57 0.64
C THR A 69 0.75 11.14 0.57
N MET A 70 0.64 10.59 -0.64
CA MET A 70 0.23 9.21 -0.88
C MET A 70 1.11 8.55 -1.94
N ALA A 71 1.56 7.34 -1.68
CA ALA A 71 2.10 6.41 -2.66
C ALA A 71 1.10 5.26 -2.91
N ALA A 72 1.38 4.40 -3.87
CA ALA A 72 0.57 3.21 -4.11
C ALA A 72 1.45 1.96 -4.25
N LEU A 73 0.98 0.86 -3.67
CA LEU A 73 1.49 -0.49 -3.92
C LEU A 73 0.35 -1.31 -4.54
N VAL A 74 0.64 -1.99 -5.65
CA VAL A 74 -0.21 -3.04 -6.19
C VAL A 74 0.48 -4.36 -5.93
N ASP A 75 -0.20 -5.27 -5.24
CA ASP A 75 0.33 -6.57 -4.85
C ASP A 75 0.27 -7.60 -6.01
N PRO A 76 0.78 -8.84 -5.84
CA PRO A 76 0.77 -9.86 -6.89
C PRO A 76 -0.62 -10.26 -7.41
N ASP A 77 -1.68 -10.06 -6.63
CA ASP A 77 -3.06 -10.38 -6.99
C ASP A 77 -3.82 -9.14 -7.55
N GLY A 78 -3.12 -8.03 -7.77
CA GLY A 78 -3.69 -6.80 -8.31
C GLY A 78 -4.43 -5.93 -7.29
N THR A 79 -4.35 -6.25 -5.99
CA THR A 79 -4.97 -5.46 -4.92
C THR A 79 -4.23 -4.14 -4.77
N LEU A 80 -4.97 -3.04 -4.69
CA LEU A 80 -4.39 -1.71 -4.44
C LEU A 80 -4.28 -1.42 -2.93
N LEU A 81 -3.05 -1.25 -2.44
CA LEU A 81 -2.76 -0.70 -1.12
C LEU A 81 -2.37 0.78 -1.28
N ARG A 82 -3.22 1.68 -0.79
CA ARG A 82 -2.94 3.12 -0.75
C ARG A 82 -2.07 3.41 0.45
N LEU A 83 -0.83 3.86 0.23
CA LEU A 83 0.14 4.11 1.28
C LEU A 83 0.10 5.60 1.62
N ILE A 84 -0.46 5.96 2.77
CA ILE A 84 -0.78 7.35 3.10
C ILE A 84 0.05 7.76 4.31
N GLN A 85 0.77 8.87 4.19
CA GLN A 85 1.45 9.50 5.32
C GLN A 85 0.39 10.03 6.31
N ASN A 86 0.48 9.61 7.56
CA ASN A 86 -0.32 10.20 8.63
C ASN A 86 0.00 11.68 8.78
N GLU A 87 -1.02 12.46 9.11
CA GLU A 87 -0.82 13.84 9.53
C GLU A 87 0.01 13.83 10.81
N LEU A 88 1.17 14.50 10.77
CA LEU A 88 1.90 14.78 11.99
C LEU A 88 1.03 15.77 12.78
N LEU A 89 0.53 15.34 13.93
CA LEU A 89 -0.11 16.25 14.87
C LEU A 89 0.88 17.37 15.18
N ALA A 90 0.64 18.56 14.64
CA ALA A 90 1.37 19.74 15.03
C ALA A 90 0.98 20.09 16.47
N GLY A 91 1.81 19.64 17.43
CA GLY A 91 1.79 20.14 18.80
C GLY A 91 0.96 19.33 19.80
N ILE A 92 1.65 18.49 20.56
CA ILE A 92 1.57 18.62 22.02
C ILE A 92 2.99 18.99 22.45
N SER A 93 3.14 20.26 22.81
CA SER A 93 4.33 20.79 23.49
C SER A 93 4.50 20.16 24.86
#